data_AF-A0A7G8UKJ8-F1
#
_entry.id   AF-A0A7G8UKJ8-F1
#
_cell.length_a   1.000
_cell.length_b   1.000
_cell.length_c   1.000
_cell.angle_alpha   90.00
_cell.angle_beta   90.00
_cell.angle_gamma   90.00
#
_symmetry.space_group_name_H-M   'P 1'
#
loop_
_entity.id
_entity.type
_entity.pdbx_description
1 polymer ?
#
loop_
_entity_poly.entity_id
_entity_poly.type
_entity_poly.pdbx_seq_one_letter_code
_entity_poly.pdbx_strand_id
1 'polypeptide(L)'
;MSNRHISGGERRDERRTADWNELLSDAQRARDMLQLWNEGERRMLAKEMDQLVDSVRYSDPATVSELATVEYTLQIDLRLLTDKLESRSGQSAAEQAASVPELRRAIIGLNNDIKQRNRQLAASKG
;
A
#
# COMPACT_ATOMS: atom_id res chain seq x y z
N MET A 1 7.87 27.17 -41.86
CA MET A 1 7.82 25.71 -41.64
C MET A 1 8.94 25.35 -40.68
N SER A 2 8.63 25.08 -39.42
CA SER A 2 9.61 24.57 -38.44
C SER A 2 9.08 23.27 -37.87
N ASN A 3 9.63 22.16 -38.36
CA ASN A 3 9.51 20.84 -37.75
C ASN A 3 10.21 20.87 -36.39
N ARG A 4 9.42 20.96 -35.31
CA ARG A 4 9.89 20.54 -33.98
C ARG A 4 9.59 19.06 -33.84
N HIS A 5 10.57 18.24 -34.19
CA HIS A 5 10.65 16.87 -33.68
C HIS A 5 10.83 16.97 -32.16
N ILE A 6 9.75 16.78 -31.42
CA ILE A 6 9.82 16.42 -29.99
C ILE A 6 10.11 14.92 -29.96
N SER A 7 11.38 14.57 -30.15
CA SER A 7 11.88 13.24 -29.84
C SER A 7 12.42 13.29 -28.42
N GLY A 8 11.56 12.96 -27.45
CA GLY A 8 11.97 13.01 -26.04
C GLY A 8 10.83 12.72 -25.07
N GLY A 9 10.14 11.59 -25.21
CA GLY A 9 9.07 11.23 -24.28
C GLY A 9 8.76 9.74 -24.11
N GLU A 10 9.31 8.83 -24.92
CA GLU A 10 8.79 7.45 -25.01
C GLU A 10 9.68 6.35 -24.42
N ARG A 11 10.57 6.66 -23.46
CA ARG A 11 11.46 5.61 -22.86
C ARG A 11 11.57 5.64 -21.33
N ARG A 12 10.54 6.12 -20.62
CA ARG A 12 10.51 6.04 -19.13
C ARG A 12 9.26 5.37 -18.55
N ASP A 13 8.38 4.83 -19.38
CA ASP A 13 7.12 4.20 -18.92
C ASP A 13 7.13 2.66 -19.01
N GLU A 14 8.28 2.01 -19.26
CA GLU A 14 8.32 0.56 -19.45
C GLU A 14 8.44 -0.26 -18.15
N ARG A 15 8.68 0.35 -16.98
CA ARG A 15 8.67 -0.36 -15.69
C ARG A 15 8.26 0.54 -14.53
N ARG A 16 6.97 0.85 -14.39
CA ARG A 16 6.42 1.23 -13.06
C ARG A 16 6.22 -0.05 -12.25
N THR A 17 7.31 -0.74 -11.95
CA THR A 17 7.30 -1.84 -10.97
C THR A 17 7.35 -1.19 -9.60
N ALA A 18 6.44 -1.56 -8.70
CA ALA A 18 6.55 -1.08 -7.33
C ALA A 18 7.86 -1.57 -6.72
N ASP A 19 8.54 -0.70 -5.97
CA ASP A 19 9.66 -1.15 -5.14
C ASP A 19 9.08 -1.81 -3.89
N TRP A 20 9.33 -3.11 -3.74
CA TRP A 20 8.84 -3.87 -2.60
C TRP A 20 9.40 -3.37 -1.26
N ASN A 21 10.59 -2.75 -1.27
CA ASN A 21 11.15 -2.11 -0.08
C ASN A 21 10.41 -0.80 0.26
N GLU A 22 9.94 -0.06 -0.76
CA GLU A 22 9.08 1.10 -0.54
C GLU A 22 7.73 0.67 0.05
N LEU A 23 7.13 -0.41 -0.48
CA LEU A 23 5.93 -1.02 0.10
C LEU A 23 6.11 -1.41 1.58
N LEU A 24 7.24 -2.04 1.93
CA LEU A 24 7.52 -2.39 3.33
C LEU A 24 7.67 -1.13 4.20
N SER A 25 8.38 -0.13 3.70
CA SER A 25 8.60 1.14 4.41
C SER A 25 7.27 1.88 4.65
N ASP A 26 6.40 1.94 3.64
CA ASP A 26 5.07 2.56 3.73
C ASP A 26 4.17 1.79 4.71
N ALA A 27 4.22 0.45 4.75
CA ALA A 27 3.47 -0.35 5.72
C ALA A 27 3.97 -0.12 7.16
N GLN A 28 5.29 -0.04 7.33
CA GLN A 28 5.91 0.26 8.62
C GLN A 28 5.49 1.64 9.12
N ARG A 29 5.51 2.64 8.23
CA ARG A 29 5.06 4.01 8.53
C ARG A 29 3.58 4.06 8.89
N ALA A 30 2.71 3.38 8.15
CA ALA A 30 1.29 3.27 8.48
C ALA A 30 1.07 2.69 9.89
N ARG A 31 1.82 1.64 10.24
CA ARG A 31 1.80 1.06 11.59
C ARG A 31 2.26 2.05 12.65
N ASP A 32 3.35 2.78 12.41
CA ASP A 32 3.87 3.76 13.35
C ASP A 32 2.88 4.91 13.58
N MET A 33 2.18 5.36 12.53
CA MET A 33 1.11 6.36 12.65
C MET A 33 -0.07 5.84 13.48
N LEU A 34 -0.44 4.58 13.31
CA LEU A 34 -1.47 3.94 14.13
C LEU A 34 -1.07 3.84 15.61
N GLN A 35 0.23 3.74 15.95
CA GLN A 35 0.68 3.69 17.34
C GLN A 35 0.43 5.00 18.10
N LEU A 36 0.36 6.13 17.39
CA LEU A 36 0.09 7.45 17.96
C LEU A 36 -1.38 7.64 18.36
N TRP A 37 -2.26 6.72 17.98
CA TRP A 37 -3.69 6.81 18.27
C TRP A 37 -4.02 6.41 19.71
N ASN A 38 -5.19 6.83 20.18
CA ASN A 38 -5.69 6.35 21.46
C ASN A 38 -5.89 4.82 21.43
N GLU A 39 -5.78 4.22 22.61
CA GLU A 39 -5.70 2.78 22.76
C GLU A 39 -6.96 2.05 22.26
N GLY A 40 -8.15 2.60 22.49
CA GLY A 40 -9.41 1.95 22.12
C GLY A 40 -9.50 1.69 20.62
N GLU A 41 -9.24 2.73 19.83
CA GLU A 41 -9.32 2.66 18.37
C GLU A 41 -8.11 1.92 17.78
N ARG A 42 -6.92 2.14 18.34
CA ARG A 42 -5.71 1.41 17.94
C ARG A 42 -5.92 -0.09 18.02
N ARG A 43 -6.50 -0.59 19.11
CA ARG A 43 -6.78 -2.03 19.31
C ARG A 43 -7.73 -2.59 18.24
N MET A 44 -8.59 -1.77 17.62
CA MET A 44 -9.51 -2.21 16.56
C MET A 44 -8.83 -2.44 15.21
N LEU A 45 -7.65 -1.85 14.99
CA LEU A 45 -6.92 -1.92 13.72
C LEU A 45 -5.57 -2.63 13.85
N ALA A 46 -5.02 -2.73 15.07
CA ALA A 46 -3.67 -3.21 15.34
C ALA A 46 -3.40 -4.60 14.76
N LYS A 47 -4.33 -5.56 14.95
CA LYS A 47 -4.16 -6.92 14.44
C LYS A 47 -4.02 -6.93 12.92
N GLU A 48 -4.93 -6.27 12.21
CA GLU A 48 -4.94 -6.23 10.75
C GLU A 48 -3.74 -5.44 10.19
N MET A 49 -3.30 -4.40 10.90
CA MET A 49 -2.12 -3.61 10.54
C MET A 49 -0.82 -4.40 10.74
N ASP A 50 -0.68 -5.12 11.86
CA ASP A 50 0.48 -6.00 12.09
C ASP A 50 0.52 -7.10 11.02
N GLN A 51 -0.63 -7.69 10.68
CA GLN A 51 -0.73 -8.65 9.58
C GLN A 51 -0.35 -8.06 8.22
N LEU A 52 -0.65 -6.79 7.97
CA LEU A 52 -0.25 -6.11 6.74
C LEU A 52 1.27 -5.97 6.65
N VAL A 53 1.89 -5.48 7.71
CA VAL A 53 3.36 -5.35 7.79
C VAL A 53 4.03 -6.71 7.62
N ASP A 54 3.54 -7.74 8.31
CA ASP A 54 4.08 -9.10 8.19
C ASP A 54 3.89 -9.66 6.78
N SER A 55 2.71 -9.45 6.18
CA SER A 55 2.43 -9.90 4.82
C SER A 55 3.41 -9.29 3.82
N VAL A 56 3.68 -7.98 3.89
CA VAL A 56 4.68 -7.34 3.02
C VAL A 56 6.09 -7.86 3.33
N ARG A 57 6.47 -7.90 4.60
CA ARG A 57 7.83 -8.27 5.06
C ARG A 57 8.25 -9.67 4.64
N TYR A 58 7.34 -10.64 4.75
CA TYR A 58 7.63 -12.04 4.45
C TYR A 58 7.22 -12.44 3.02
N SER A 59 6.80 -11.50 2.18
CA SER A 59 6.59 -11.74 0.76
C SER A 59 7.91 -11.80 0.01
N ASP A 60 7.95 -12.64 -1.03
CA ASP A 60 9.06 -12.67 -1.97
C ASP A 60 9.06 -11.38 -2.82
N PRO A 61 10.14 -10.57 -2.79
CA PRO A 61 10.18 -9.29 -3.50
C PRO A 61 10.33 -9.44 -5.02
N ALA A 62 10.53 -10.65 -5.55
CA ALA A 62 10.65 -10.87 -6.99
C ALA A 62 9.37 -10.44 -7.71
N THR A 63 9.51 -9.63 -8.76
CA THR A 63 8.40 -9.17 -9.61
C THR A 63 8.45 -9.87 -10.98
N VAL A 64 7.28 -10.18 -11.52
CA VAL A 64 7.11 -10.62 -12.91
C VAL A 64 6.20 -9.62 -13.63
N SER A 65 6.32 -9.52 -14.96
CA SER A 65 5.64 -8.49 -15.75
C SER A 65 4.12 -8.47 -15.54
N GLU A 66 3.50 -9.63 -15.31
CA GLU A 66 2.08 -9.81 -15.08
C GLU A 66 1.60 -9.22 -13.74
N LEU A 67 2.51 -9.00 -12.78
CA LEU A 67 2.21 -8.47 -11.46
C LEU A 67 2.51 -6.99 -11.31
N ALA A 68 3.24 -6.38 -12.24
CA ALA A 68 3.68 -4.98 -12.13
C ALA A 68 2.52 -4.01 -11.85
N THR A 69 1.39 -4.18 -12.54
CA THR A 69 0.19 -3.36 -12.32
C THR A 69 -0.40 -3.55 -10.92
N VAL A 70 -0.49 -4.80 -10.44
CA VAL A 70 -1.04 -5.12 -9.12
C VAL A 70 -0.15 -4.53 -8.02
N GLU A 71 1.16 -4.68 -8.17
CA GLU A 71 2.15 -4.15 -7.24
C GLU A 71 2.11 -2.62 -7.18
N TYR A 72 1.95 -1.95 -8.34
CA TYR A 72 1.80 -0.51 -8.40
C TYR A 72 0.50 -0.02 -7.73
N THR A 73 -0.62 -0.73 -7.92
CA THR A 73 -1.88 -0.44 -7.23
C THR A 73 -1.72 -0.61 -5.71
N LEU A 74 -1.10 -1.71 -5.26
CA LEU A 74 -0.81 -1.94 -3.84
C LEU A 74 -0.01 -0.77 -3.24
N GLN A 75 0.99 -0.27 -3.97
CA GLN A 75 1.81 0.85 -3.52
C GLN A 75 1.00 2.14 -3.38
N ILE A 76 0.12 2.44 -4.33
CA ILE A 76 -0.78 3.60 -4.24
C ILE A 76 -1.73 3.45 -3.05
N ASP A 77 -2.38 2.31 -2.91
CA ASP A 77 -3.38 2.08 -1.87
C ASP A 77 -2.77 2.14 -0.47
N LEU A 78 -1.53 1.65 -0.31
CA LEU A 78 -0.80 1.73 0.95
C LEU A 78 -0.39 3.17 1.30
N ARG A 79 0.02 3.97 0.30
CA ARG A 79 0.26 5.41 0.50
C ARG A 79 -1.00 6.15 0.89
N LEU A 80 -2.11 5.89 0.21
CA LEU A 80 -3.41 6.46 0.55
C LEU A 80 -3.86 6.06 1.96
N LEU A 81 -3.64 4.82 2.37
CA LEU A 81 -3.88 4.38 3.75
C LEU A 81 -3.01 5.18 4.74
N THR A 82 -1.72 5.33 4.45
CA THR A 82 -0.80 6.09 5.30
C THR A 82 -1.24 7.55 5.44
N ASP A 83 -1.57 8.21 4.34
CA ASP A 83 -2.05 9.59 4.33
C ASP A 83 -3.36 9.76 5.13
N LYS A 84 -4.28 8.78 5.04
CA LYS A 84 -5.50 8.78 5.86
C LYS A 84 -5.19 8.61 7.35
N LEU A 85 -4.20 7.80 7.71
CA LEU A 85 -3.79 7.63 9.10
C LEU A 85 -3.10 8.90 9.65
N GLU A 86 -2.32 9.59 8.82
CA GLU A 86 -1.63 10.85 9.18
C GLU A 86 -2.58 12.03 9.31
N SER A 87 -3.48 12.21 8.34
CA SER A 87 -4.42 13.35 8.29
C SER A 87 -5.47 13.35 9.41
N ARG A 88 -5.54 12.26 10.19
CA ARG A 88 -6.51 12.10 11.27
C ARG A 88 -6.41 13.16 12.37
N SER A 89 -5.22 13.68 12.64
CA SER A 89 -5.04 14.69 13.69
C SER A 89 -5.84 15.98 13.46
N GLY A 90 -6.28 16.23 12.22
CA GLY A 90 -7.14 17.36 11.86
C GLY A 90 -8.65 17.11 11.96
N GLN A 91 -9.07 15.89 12.27
CA GLN A 91 -10.49 15.49 12.32
C GLN A 91 -11.08 15.65 13.72
N SER A 92 -12.38 15.92 13.81
CA SER A 92 -13.13 15.86 15.06
C SER A 92 -13.21 14.44 15.60
N ALA A 93 -13.43 14.27 16.92
CA ALA A 93 -13.54 12.94 17.54
C ALA A 93 -14.64 12.06 16.90
N ALA A 94 -15.74 12.66 16.44
CA ALA A 94 -16.82 11.93 15.76
C ALA A 94 -16.38 11.40 14.38
N GLU A 95 -15.67 12.21 13.58
CA GLU A 95 -15.12 11.81 12.29
C GLU A 95 -14.03 10.75 12.45
N GLN A 96 -13.18 10.93 13.47
CA GLN A 96 -12.15 9.98 13.86
C GLN A 96 -12.73 8.60 14.19
N ALA A 97 -13.81 8.53 14.96
CA ALA A 97 -14.47 7.27 15.29
C ALA A 97 -15.19 6.66 14.06
N ALA A 98 -15.84 7.49 13.24
CA ALA A 98 -16.58 7.06 12.05
C ALA A 98 -15.67 6.49 10.95
N SER A 99 -14.39 6.90 10.89
CA SER A 99 -13.43 6.42 9.89
C SER A 99 -12.83 5.04 10.21
N VAL A 100 -12.87 4.59 11.47
CA VAL A 100 -12.25 3.31 11.90
C VAL A 100 -12.74 2.10 11.07
N PRO A 101 -14.06 1.91 10.82
CA PRO A 101 -14.53 0.78 10.01
C PRO A 101 -14.10 0.85 8.54
N GLU A 102 -13.95 2.05 7.97
CA GLU A 102 -13.44 2.22 6.61
C GLU A 102 -11.96 1.84 6.54
N LEU A 103 -11.16 2.35 7.47
CA LEU A 103 -9.73 2.02 7.55
C LEU A 103 -9.49 0.54 7.77
N ARG A 104 -10.30 -0.10 8.63
CA ARG A 104 -10.23 -1.55 8.82
C ARG A 104 -10.48 -2.31 7.52
N ARG A 105 -11.49 -1.89 6.74
CA ARG A 105 -11.79 -2.50 5.43
C ARG A 105 -10.64 -2.28 4.44
N ALA A 106 -10.04 -1.10 4.41
CA ALA A 106 -8.88 -0.81 3.57
C ALA A 106 -7.67 -1.68 3.92
N ILE A 107 -7.33 -1.82 5.20
CA ILE A 107 -6.22 -2.66 5.68
C ILE A 107 -6.47 -4.15 5.33
N ILE A 108 -7.71 -4.62 5.50
CA ILE A 108 -8.10 -5.99 5.12
C ILE A 108 -7.99 -6.19 3.60
N GLY A 109 -8.41 -5.21 2.80
CA GLY A 109 -8.28 -5.23 1.34
C GLY A 109 -6.83 -5.41 0.91
N LEU A 110 -5.95 -4.52 1.38
CA LEU A 110 -4.50 -4.58 1.12
C LEU A 110 -3.89 -5.93 1.49
N ASN A 111 -4.25 -6.49 2.66
CA ASN A 111 -3.81 -7.83 3.07
C ASN A 111 -4.24 -8.91 2.07
N ASN A 112 -5.46 -8.85 1.57
CA ASN A 112 -5.98 -9.82 0.60
C ASN A 112 -5.29 -9.67 -0.77
N ASP A 113 -5.02 -8.45 -1.19
CA ASP A 113 -4.35 -8.15 -2.45
C ASP A 113 -2.90 -8.62 -2.44
N ILE A 114 -2.17 -8.43 -1.33
CA ILE A 114 -0.82 -8.99 -1.15
C ILE A 114 -0.84 -10.52 -1.20
N LYS A 115 -1.80 -11.16 -0.51
CA LYS A 115 -1.96 -12.62 -0.56
C LYS A 115 -2.28 -13.13 -1.97
N GLN A 116 -3.08 -12.38 -2.73
CA GLN A 116 -3.38 -12.72 -4.12
C GLN A 116 -2.12 -12.59 -4.99
N ARG A 117 -1.41 -11.46 -4.89
CA ARG A 117 -0.14 -11.23 -5.59
C ARG A 117 0.86 -12.35 -5.30
N ASN A 118 1.01 -12.76 -4.04
CA ASN A 118 1.93 -13.84 -3.66
C ASN A 118 1.53 -15.20 -4.24
N ARG A 119 0.23 -15.51 -4.29
CA ARG A 119 -0.25 -16.74 -4.95
C ARG A 119 0.04 -16.73 -6.45
N GLN A 120 -0.14 -15.58 -7.11
CA GLN A 120 0.17 -15.43 -8.53
C GLN A 120 1.68 -15.53 -8.79
N LEU A 121 2.52 -14.93 -7.95
CA LEU A 121 3.98 -15.06 -8.04
C LEU A 121 4.45 -16.51 -7.85
N ALA A 122 3.85 -17.25 -6.91
CA ALA A 122 4.18 -18.66 -6.72
C ALA A 122 3.79 -19.49 -7.95
N ALA A 123 2.64 -19.18 -8.57
CA ALA A 123 2.17 -19.86 -9.77
C ALA A 123 3.01 -19.54 -11.03
N SER A 124 3.62 -18.35 -11.13
CA SER A 124 4.47 -17.99 -12.26
C SER A 124 5.89 -18.58 -12.18
N LYS A 125 6.26 -19.15 -11.03
CA LYS A 125 7.55 -19.82 -10.80
C LYS A 125 7.49 -21.35 -10.99
N GLY A 126 6.29 -21.92 -11.09
CA GLY A 126 6.05 -23.36 -11.30
C GLY A 126 5.90 -23.71 -12.76
#